data_AF-A0A843FJS7-F1
#
_entry.id   AF-A0A843FJS7-F1
#
_cell.length_a   1.000
_cell.length_b   1.000
_cell.length_c   1.000
_cell.angle_alpha   90.00
_cell.angle_beta   90.00
_cell.angle_gamma   90.00
#
_symmetry.space_group_name_H-M   'P 1'
#
loop_
_entity.id
_entity.type
_entity.pdbx_description
1 polymer ?
#
loop_
_entity_poly.entity_id
_entity_poly.type
_entity_poly.pdbx_seq_one_letter_code
_entity_poly.pdbx_strand_id
1 'polypeptide(L)' 'MILIITGHLAYPLVKEMADKSKKETVVHIAETQVAAFLTPNQIINEIHEHFEDRLDDIDLILVPGLIRKD' A
#
# COMPACT_ATOMS: atom_id res chain seq x y z
N MET A 1 11.07 1.72 -7.29
CA MET A 1 10.17 0.69 -6.71
C MET A 1 8.75 1.23 -6.52
N ILE A 2 7.71 0.39 -6.60
CA ILE A 2 6.32 0.79 -6.27
C ILE A 2 5.96 0.28 -4.87
N LEU A 3 5.49 1.16 -3.99
CA LEU A 3 4.93 0.80 -2.69
C LEU A 3 3.40 0.76 -2.78
N ILE A 4 2.78 -0.34 -2.34
CA ILE A 4 1.33 -0.48 -2.22
C ILE A 4 0.98 -0.58 -0.73
N ILE A 5 0.22 0.37 -0.20
CA ILE A 5 -0.28 0.35 1.18
C ILE A 5 -1.71 -0.17 1.17
N THR A 6 -1.97 -1.33 1.75
CA THR A 6 -3.28 -1.99 1.78
C THR A 6 -3.71 -2.34 3.21
N GLY A 7 -4.98 -2.69 3.41
CA GLY A 7 -5.48 -3.23 4.68
C GLY A 7 -5.49 -4.76 4.70
N HIS A 8 -5.71 -5.36 5.89
CA HIS A 8 -5.66 -6.81 6.09
C HIS A 8 -6.55 -7.61 5.13
N LEU A 9 -7.77 -7.14 4.84
CA LEU A 9 -8.72 -7.90 4.04
C LEU A 9 -8.29 -8.04 2.57
N ALA A 10 -7.65 -7.01 2.02
CA ALA A 10 -7.23 -6.99 0.61
C ALA A 10 -5.80 -7.51 0.41
N TYR A 11 -4.99 -7.60 1.48
CA TYR A 11 -3.58 -7.99 1.39
C TYR A 11 -3.32 -9.28 0.60
N PRO A 12 -4.01 -10.41 0.84
CA PRO A 12 -3.70 -11.65 0.12
C PRO A 12 -3.83 -11.51 -1.40
N LEU A 13 -4.90 -10.85 -1.86
CA LEU A 13 -5.15 -10.63 -3.29
C LEU A 13 -4.17 -9.62 -3.88
N VAL A 14 -3.92 -8.50 -3.18
CA VAL A 14 -2.98 -7.47 -3.63
C VAL A 14 -1.58 -8.05 -3.75
N LYS A 15 -1.13 -8.84 -2.77
CA LYS A 15 0.18 -9.49 -2.77
C LYS A 15 0.30 -10.48 -3.93
N GLU A 16 -0.71 -11.33 -4.14
CA GLU A 16 -0.74 -12.25 -5.27
C GLU A 16 -0.60 -11.53 -6.63
N MET A 17 -1.32 -10.42 -6.81
CA MET A 17 -1.27 -9.65 -8.05
C MET A 17 0.04 -8.87 -8.22
N ALA A 18 0.58 -8.34 -7.12
CA ALA A 18 1.88 -7.68 -7.09
C ALA A 18 3.01 -8.64 -7.45
N ASP A 19 2.97 -9.88 -6.95
CA ASP A 19 3.98 -10.92 -7.24
C ASP A 19 3.94 -11.40 -8.69
N LYS A 20 2.79 -11.30 -9.36
CA LYS A 20 2.65 -11.56 -10.80
C LYS A 20 3.13 -10.40 -11.68
N SER A 21 3.40 -9.23 -11.08
CA SER A 21 3.89 -8.06 -11.81
C SER A 21 5.34 -8.26 -12.26
N LYS A 22 5.71 -7.64 -13.39
CA LYS A 22 7.11 -7.55 -13.85
C LYS A 22 7.85 -6.36 -13.24
N LYS A 23 7.24 -5.67 -12.27
CA LYS A 23 7.79 -4.48 -11.60
C LYS A 23 8.17 -4.84 -10.17
N GLU A 24 9.22 -4.21 -9.68
CA GLU A 24 9.58 -4.29 -8.26
C GLU A 24 8.52 -3.60 -7.41
N THR A 25 7.83 -4.40 -6.59
CA THR A 25 6.73 -3.95 -5.75
C THR A 25 6.93 -4.38 -4.30
N VAL A 26 6.57 -3.49 -3.37
CA VAL A 26 6.47 -3.80 -1.94
C VAL A 26 5.02 -3.59 -1.54
N VAL A 27 4.44 -4.59 -0.86
CA VAL A 27 3.08 -4.51 -0.34
C VAL A 27 3.16 -4.39 1.18
N HIS A 28 2.77 -3.24 1.70
CA HIS A 28 2.69 -2.95 3.13
C HIS A 28 1.26 -3.10 3.63
N ILE A 29 1.08 -3.73 4.79
CA ILE A 29 -0.22 -3.82 5.46
C ILE A 29 -0.27 -2.73 6.51
N ALA A 30 -1.12 -1.73 6.31
CA ALA A 30 -1.44 -0.80 7.38
C ALA A 30 -2.34 -1.48 8.42
N GLU A 31 -2.23 -1.09 9.69
CA GLU A 31 -3.03 -1.59 10.82
C GLU A 31 -4.51 -1.16 10.73
N THR A 32 -5.20 -1.64 9.70
CA THR A 32 -6.61 -1.40 9.37
C THR A 32 -7.15 -2.55 8.54
N GLN A 33 -8.45 -2.81 8.63
CA GLN A 33 -9.10 -3.82 7.81
C GLN A 33 -9.18 -3.41 6.33
N VAL A 34 -9.39 -2.12 6.06
CA VAL A 34 -9.61 -1.57 4.71
C VAL A 34 -8.80 -0.27 4.55
N ALA A 35 -7.89 -0.25 3.58
CA ALA A 35 -7.00 0.89 3.33
C ALA A 35 -7.73 2.18 2.95
N ALA A 36 -8.90 2.07 2.33
CA ALA A 36 -9.68 3.24 1.90
C ALA A 36 -10.22 4.10 3.06
N PHE A 37 -10.14 3.60 4.31
CA PHE A 37 -10.47 4.38 5.51
C PHE A 37 -9.27 5.14 6.09
N LEU A 38 -8.06 4.94 5.56
CA LEU A 38 -6.90 5.69 5.98
C LEU A 38 -7.05 7.15 5.55
N THR A 39 -6.78 8.06 6.48
CA THR A 39 -6.62 9.48 6.18
C THR A 39 -5.24 9.73 5.57
N PRO A 40 -5.05 10.84 4.83
CA PRO A 40 -3.74 11.22 4.31
C PRO A 40 -2.64 11.27 5.39
N ASN A 41 -2.94 11.77 6.59
CA ASN A 41 -1.96 11.84 7.68
C ASN A 41 -1.57 10.44 8.19
N GLN A 42 -2.51 9.50 8.27
CA GLN A 42 -2.19 8.12 8.65
C GLN A 42 -1.31 7.44 7.60
N ILE A 43 -1.54 7.72 6.31
CA ILE A 43 -0.71 7.21 5.22
C ILE A 43 0.72 7.76 5.35
N ILE A 44 0.88 9.07 5.58
CA ILE A 44 2.19 9.71 5.76
C ILE A 44 2.92 9.11 6.96
N ASN A 45 2.23 8.92 8.09
CA ASN A 45 2.82 8.31 9.27
C ASN A 45 3.31 6.90 8.98
N GLU A 46 2.55 6.06 8.26
CA GLU A 46 3.01 4.72 7.90
C GLU A 46 4.26 4.72 7.01
N ILE A 47 4.33 5.69 6.10
CA ILE A 47 5.49 5.81 5.22
C ILE A 47 6.72 6.19 6.04
N HIS A 48 6.61 7.15 6.97
CA HIS A 48 7.74 7.54 7.82
C HIS A 48 8.12 6.42 8.81
N GLU A 49 7.16 5.76 9.44
CA GLU A 49 7.44 4.72 10.45
C GLU A 49 8.12 3.47 9.85
N HIS A 50 7.86 3.15 8.58
CA HIS A 50 8.31 1.89 7.98
C HIS A 50 9.25 2.04 6.78
N PHE A 51 9.30 3.22 6.15
CA PHE A 51 9.99 3.41 4.87
C PHE A 51 10.84 4.69 4.79
N GLU A 52 11.04 5.43 5.89
CA GLU A 52 11.81 6.70 5.90
C GLU A 52 13.19 6.56 5.22
N ASP A 53 13.95 5.53 5.56
CA ASP A 53 15.29 5.27 5.01
C ASP A 53 15.30 4.86 3.52
N ARG A 54 14.13 4.61 2.93
CA ARG A 54 13.98 4.06 1.57
C ARG A 54 13.08 4.92 0.69
N LEU A 55 12.73 6.13 1.14
CA LEU A 55 11.87 7.04 0.40
C LEU A 55 12.43 7.38 -0.99
N ASP A 56 13.75 7.55 -1.10
CA ASP A 56 14.41 7.86 -2.37
C ASP A 56 14.34 6.71 -3.40
N ASP A 57 14.09 5.48 -2.96
CA ASP A 57 13.93 4.30 -3.83
C ASP A 57 12.49 4.13 -4.35
N ILE A 58 11.53 4.86 -3.77
CA ILE A 58 10.10 4.73 -4.05
C ILE A 58 9.70 5.72 -5.15
N ASP A 59 9.38 5.20 -6.34
CA ASP A 59 8.92 6.00 -7.47
C ASP A 59 7.43 6.38 -7.35
N LEU A 60 6.65 5.52 -6.69
CA LEU A 60 5.19 5.63 -6.63
C LEU A 60 4.63 4.92 -5.40
N ILE A 61 3.69 5.58 -4.74
CA ILE A 61 2.90 5.02 -3.65
C ILE A 61 1.45 4.87 -4.11
N LEU A 62 0.91 3.66 -4.00
CA LEU A 62 -0.48 3.33 -4.31
C LEU A 62 -1.24 3.01 -3.01
N VAL A 63 -2.33 3.73 -2.76
CA VAL A 63 -3.24 3.45 -1.65
C VAL A 63 -4.62 3.14 -2.24
N PRO A 64 -5.09 1.87 -2.17
CA PRO A 64 -6.36 1.48 -2.75
C PRO A 64 -7.54 2.20 -2.09
N GLY A 65 -8.33 2.92 -2.90
CA GLY A 65 -9.59 3.53 -2.49
C GLY A 65 -10.78 2.57 -2.58
N LEU A 66 -11.97 3.06 -2.20
CA LEU A 66 -13.21 2.32 -2.39
C LEU A 66 -13.57 2.28 -3.87
N ILE A 67 -13.67 1.09 -4.44
CA ILE A 67 -14.26 0.87 -5.76
C ILE A 67 -15.66 0.32 -5.52
N ARG A 68 -16.69 1.10 -5.86
CA ARG A 68 -18.05 0.57 -5.83
C ARG A 68 -18.21 -0.47 -6.95
N LYS A 69 -18.98 -1.52 -6.69
CA LYS A 69 -19.22 -2.63 -7.61
C LYS A 69 -20.59 -2.53 -8.30
N ASP A 70 -21.13 -1.33 -8.44
CA ASP A 70 -22.40 -1.06 -9.11
C ASP A 70 -22.24 -0.53 -10.53
#